data_AF-A0A2A2NCA6-F1
#
_entry.id   AF-A0A2A2NCA6-F1
#
_cell.length_a   1.000
_cell.length_b   1.000
_cell.length_c   1.000
_cell.angle_alpha   90.00
_cell.angle_beta   90.00
_cell.angle_gamma   90.00
#
_symmetry.space_group_name_H-M   'P 1'
#
loop_
_entity.id
_entity.type
_entity.pdbx_description
1 polymer ?
#
loop_
_entity_poly.entity_id
_entity_poly.type
_entity_poly.pdbx_seq_one_letter_code
_entity_poly.pdbx_strand_id
1 'polypeptide(L)'
;MCKQATFSKYQKRAIKFLSDYLGADTPFSYERTQTNHLKVLIDGVAKPIFTGSTPSDCKSINNFMAEVKREVKASKLEGEGKQHITPQMQLPNPIKLSQDRLIQTCVKSLRARIDTMKSKEEEQVLATKSLNEVGEYRLSAIKHAVSLALQARKQGVYIKSKEMKTIESKILTHLDFMMPTLAYYAELLESKTKYQNNDSQSKATKESLTNNVIKLEGTAKPDPKKENSFVGEQPQPEVNMNNNKNQQKGGSASELMAMSPNNRISLLRQLSKVEALQLIDDINQALAMNRDQDIAEVVAMIKEKDLPLEAIISRLEAA
;
A
#
# COMPACT_ATOMS: atom_id res chain seq x y z
N MET A 1 -4.21 18.81 -14.51
CA MET A 1 -5.49 18.48 -15.19
C MET A 1 -5.36 17.14 -15.92
N CYS A 2 -5.84 16.05 -15.32
CA CYS A 2 -5.73 14.71 -15.90
C CYS A 2 -6.65 14.56 -17.12
N LYS A 3 -6.06 14.33 -18.30
CA LYS A 3 -6.81 14.02 -19.52
C LYS A 3 -7.59 12.72 -19.26
N GLN A 4 -8.91 12.80 -19.11
CA GLN A 4 -9.76 11.61 -19.18
C GLN A 4 -9.63 11.03 -20.59
N ALA A 5 -8.71 10.08 -20.76
CA ALA A 5 -8.43 9.44 -22.02
C ALA A 5 -9.66 8.63 -22.43
N THR A 6 -10.55 9.26 -23.20
CA THR A 6 -11.81 8.64 -23.60
C THR A 6 -11.52 7.50 -24.57
N PHE A 7 -11.99 6.30 -24.23
CA PHE A 7 -11.87 5.12 -25.11
C PHE A 7 -12.64 5.32 -26.43
N SER A 8 -12.05 4.84 -27.52
CA SER A 8 -12.69 4.85 -28.84
C SER A 8 -13.93 3.93 -28.87
N LYS A 9 -14.82 4.11 -29.86
CA LYS A 9 -15.98 3.22 -30.04
C LYS A 9 -15.56 1.74 -30.17
N TYR A 10 -14.46 1.49 -30.86
CA TYR A 10 -13.86 0.18 -31.02
C TYR A 10 -13.37 -0.41 -29.69
N GLN A 11 -12.60 0.36 -28.90
CA GLN A 11 -12.13 -0.06 -27.58
C GLN A 11 -13.29 -0.31 -26.62
N LYS A 12 -14.31 0.56 -26.63
CA LYS A 12 -15.55 0.37 -25.85
C LYS A 12 -16.28 -0.92 -26.22
N ARG A 13 -16.30 -1.29 -27.51
CA ARG A 13 -16.88 -2.57 -27.97
C ARG A 13 -16.07 -3.77 -27.48
N ALA A 14 -14.73 -3.69 -27.51
CA ALA A 14 -13.86 -4.72 -26.96
C ALA A 14 -14.06 -4.91 -25.44
N ILE A 15 -14.08 -3.81 -24.68
CA ILE A 15 -14.32 -3.82 -23.23
C ILE A 15 -15.70 -4.40 -22.90
N LYS A 16 -16.73 -4.02 -23.67
CA LYS A 16 -18.07 -4.59 -23.50
C LYS A 16 -18.07 -6.09 -23.75
N PHE A 17 -17.45 -6.56 -24.84
CA PHE A 17 -17.31 -7.98 -25.13
C PHE A 17 -16.60 -8.73 -23.98
N LEU A 18 -15.51 -8.18 -23.45
CA LEU A 18 -14.81 -8.79 -22.31
C LEU A 18 -15.70 -8.89 -21.07
N SER A 19 -16.43 -7.82 -20.75
CA SER A 19 -17.38 -7.81 -19.63
C SER A 19 -18.49 -8.84 -19.79
N ASP A 20 -19.00 -9.02 -21.02
CA ASP A 20 -20.09 -9.95 -21.31
C ASP A 20 -19.59 -11.40 -21.37
N TYR A 21 -18.36 -11.64 -21.86
CA TYR A 21 -17.78 -12.98 -22.05
C TYR A 21 -17.13 -13.56 -20.78
N LEU A 22 -16.35 -12.76 -20.06
CA LEU A 22 -15.65 -13.18 -18.83
C LEU A 22 -16.58 -13.18 -17.61
N GLY A 23 -17.58 -12.30 -17.63
CA GLY A 23 -18.62 -12.25 -16.62
C GLY A 23 -18.12 -11.93 -15.21
N ALA A 24 -18.71 -12.59 -14.21
CA ALA A 24 -18.40 -12.39 -12.79
C ALA A 24 -17.25 -13.27 -12.29
N ASP A 25 -16.83 -14.27 -13.06
CA ASP A 25 -15.92 -15.30 -12.58
C ASP A 25 -14.45 -15.02 -12.91
N THR A 26 -14.16 -14.35 -14.02
CA THR A 26 -12.77 -14.09 -14.45
C THR A 26 -12.42 -12.60 -14.34
N PRO A 27 -11.53 -12.21 -13.41
CA PRO A 27 -10.98 -10.87 -13.33
C PRO A 27 -10.23 -10.47 -14.60
N PHE A 28 -10.37 -9.19 -14.96
CA PHE A 28 -9.57 -8.61 -16.04
C PHE A 28 -9.34 -7.11 -15.82
N SER A 29 -8.21 -6.66 -16.36
CA SER A 29 -7.70 -5.30 -16.35
C SER A 29 -7.44 -4.87 -17.78
N TYR A 30 -7.56 -3.58 -18.05
CA TYR A 30 -7.21 -3.04 -19.35
C TYR A 30 -6.59 -1.65 -19.22
N GLU A 31 -5.64 -1.37 -20.08
CA GLU A 31 -5.00 -0.06 -20.19
C GLU A 31 -4.87 0.35 -21.65
N ARG A 32 -4.85 1.65 -21.88
CA ARG A 32 -4.54 2.20 -23.19
C ARG A 32 -3.04 2.36 -23.32
N THR A 33 -2.47 1.75 -24.34
CA THR A 33 -1.05 1.88 -24.69
C THR A 33 -0.77 3.22 -25.39
N GLN A 34 0.51 3.59 -25.47
CA GLN A 34 0.97 4.78 -26.20
C GLN A 34 0.56 4.76 -27.68
N THR A 35 0.53 3.57 -28.29
CA THR A 35 0.14 3.34 -29.68
C THR A 35 -1.38 3.23 -29.87
N ASN A 36 -2.19 3.63 -28.89
CA ASN A 36 -3.67 3.61 -28.93
C ASN A 36 -4.28 2.20 -29.03
N HIS A 37 -3.50 1.14 -28.77
CA HIS A 37 -4.03 -0.19 -28.57
C HIS A 37 -4.60 -0.32 -27.15
N LEU A 38 -5.63 -1.13 -26.99
CA LEU A 38 -6.06 -1.59 -25.69
C LEU A 38 -5.24 -2.83 -25.32
N LYS A 39 -4.44 -2.72 -24.27
CA LYS A 39 -3.78 -3.86 -23.62
C LYS A 39 -4.73 -4.43 -22.60
N VAL A 40 -4.94 -5.73 -22.63
CA VAL A 40 -5.87 -6.45 -21.77
C VAL A 40 -5.11 -7.54 -21.03
N LEU A 41 -5.24 -7.54 -19.72
CA LEU A 41 -4.74 -8.57 -18.81
C LEU A 41 -5.95 -9.35 -18.31
N ILE A 42 -5.92 -10.67 -18.43
CA ILE A 42 -7.00 -11.55 -18.01
C ILE A 42 -6.40 -12.56 -17.03
N ASP A 43 -7.07 -12.77 -15.91
CA ASP A 43 -6.64 -13.77 -14.94
C ASP A 43 -6.62 -15.18 -15.56
N GLY A 44 -5.55 -15.91 -15.31
CA GLY A 44 -5.26 -17.22 -15.91
C GLY A 44 -4.63 -17.19 -17.32
N VAL A 45 -4.59 -16.04 -18.00
CA VAL A 45 -3.94 -15.91 -19.31
C VAL A 45 -2.50 -15.42 -19.14
N ALA A 46 -1.53 -16.20 -19.63
CA ALA A 46 -0.11 -15.92 -19.41
C ALA A 46 0.40 -14.63 -20.09
N LYS A 47 -0.20 -14.25 -21.23
CA LYS A 47 0.27 -13.13 -22.06
C LYS A 47 -0.77 -12.01 -22.17
N PRO A 48 -0.38 -10.73 -22.07
CA PRO A 48 -1.28 -9.63 -22.35
C PRO A 48 -1.79 -9.70 -23.79
N ILE A 49 -3.10 -9.53 -23.98
CA ILE A 49 -3.74 -9.52 -25.31
C ILE A 49 -3.93 -8.07 -25.73
N PHE A 50 -3.62 -7.75 -26.97
CA PHE A 50 -3.73 -6.40 -27.51
C PHE A 50 -4.81 -6.34 -28.59
N THR A 51 -5.62 -5.29 -28.58
CA THR A 51 -6.50 -5.01 -29.73
C THR A 51 -5.69 -4.49 -30.92
N GLY A 52 -6.13 -4.70 -32.15
CA GLY A 52 -5.50 -4.08 -33.33
C GLY A 52 -5.52 -2.54 -33.35
N SER A 53 -4.59 -1.92 -34.09
CA SER A 53 -4.44 -0.45 -34.19
C SER A 53 -5.51 0.24 -35.02
N THR A 54 -6.22 -0.50 -35.88
CA THR A 54 -7.08 0.03 -36.95
C THR A 54 -8.57 -0.16 -36.62
N PRO A 55 -9.26 0.86 -36.05
CA PRO A 55 -10.65 0.75 -35.64
C PRO A 55 -11.63 0.50 -36.79
N SER A 56 -11.21 0.81 -38.03
CA SER A 56 -11.99 0.69 -39.26
C SER A 56 -12.11 -0.74 -39.77
N ASP A 57 -11.23 -1.65 -39.33
CA ASP A 57 -11.25 -3.03 -39.79
C ASP A 57 -12.14 -3.88 -38.88
N CYS A 58 -13.34 -4.20 -39.35
CA CYS A 58 -14.27 -5.11 -38.65
C CYS A 58 -13.68 -6.52 -38.42
N LYS A 59 -12.67 -6.95 -39.18
CA LYS A 59 -12.01 -8.24 -38.94
C LYS A 59 -11.11 -8.19 -37.71
N SER A 60 -10.47 -7.04 -37.46
CA SER A 60 -9.56 -6.87 -36.32
C SER A 60 -10.23 -7.12 -34.96
N ILE A 61 -11.47 -6.65 -34.77
CA ILE A 61 -12.21 -6.89 -33.51
C ILE A 61 -12.59 -8.37 -33.37
N ASN A 62 -13.00 -9.02 -34.47
CA ASN A 62 -13.38 -10.43 -34.44
C ASN A 62 -12.18 -11.33 -34.16
N ASN A 63 -11.01 -10.99 -34.73
CA ASN A 63 -9.76 -11.68 -34.45
C ASN A 63 -9.37 -11.55 -32.98
N PHE A 64 -9.46 -10.33 -32.42
CA PHE A 64 -9.24 -10.10 -30.99
C PHE A 64 -10.21 -10.92 -30.11
N MET A 65 -11.51 -10.92 -30.43
CA MET A 65 -12.50 -11.71 -29.71
C MET A 65 -12.22 -13.22 -29.79
N ALA A 66 -11.81 -13.72 -30.96
CA ALA A 66 -11.46 -15.12 -31.16
C ALA A 66 -10.19 -15.51 -30.40
N GLU A 67 -9.19 -14.63 -30.39
CA GLU A 67 -7.95 -14.79 -29.63
C GLU A 67 -8.24 -14.86 -28.13
N VAL A 68 -9.04 -13.94 -27.58
CA VAL A 68 -9.47 -13.97 -26.17
C VAL A 68 -10.18 -15.29 -25.84
N LYS A 69 -11.11 -15.74 -26.69
CA LYS A 69 -11.83 -17.01 -26.47
C LYS A 69 -10.89 -18.21 -26.47
N ARG A 70 -9.93 -18.24 -27.40
CA ARG A 70 -8.94 -19.32 -27.52
C ARG A 70 -8.05 -19.37 -26.28
N GLU A 71 -7.53 -18.22 -25.87
CA GLU A 71 -6.59 -18.13 -24.76
C GLU A 71 -7.25 -18.48 -23.42
N VAL A 72 -8.44 -17.94 -23.16
CA VAL A 72 -9.22 -18.28 -21.94
C VAL A 72 -9.58 -19.77 -21.90
N LYS A 73 -9.85 -20.39 -23.06
CA LYS A 73 -10.11 -21.82 -23.13
C LYS A 73 -8.84 -22.63 -22.88
N ALA A 74 -7.69 -22.20 -23.39
CA ALA A 74 -6.41 -22.84 -23.14
C ALA A 74 -6.04 -22.79 -21.65
N SER A 75 -6.21 -21.64 -21.00
CA SER A 75 -5.97 -21.48 -19.55
C SER A 75 -6.81 -22.41 -18.68
N LYS A 76 -8.07 -22.66 -19.06
CA LYS A 76 -8.95 -23.60 -18.33
C LYS A 76 -8.49 -25.05 -18.50
N LEU A 77 -7.98 -25.40 -19.68
CA LEU A 77 -7.48 -26.75 -19.97
C LEU A 77 -6.13 -27.03 -19.32
N GLU A 78 -5.28 -26.02 -19.13
CA GLU A 78 -3.99 -26.18 -18.44
C GLU A 78 -4.14 -26.28 -16.91
N GLY A 79 -5.14 -25.62 -16.32
CA GLY A 79 -5.44 -25.71 -14.88
C GLY A 79 -6.15 -27.01 -14.47
N GLU A 80 -6.91 -27.61 -15.37
CA GLU A 80 -7.61 -28.88 -15.13
C GLU A 80 -6.76 -30.06 -15.63
N GLY A 81 -5.80 -30.50 -14.80
CA GLY A 81 -5.08 -31.75 -15.05
C GLY A 81 -6.06 -32.93 -15.24
N LYS A 82 -6.20 -33.41 -16.48
CA LYS A 82 -6.84 -34.68 -16.88
C LYS A 82 -8.06 -35.13 -16.04
N GLN A 83 -9.02 -34.26 -15.80
CA GLN A 83 -10.36 -34.70 -15.42
C GLN A 83 -11.33 -34.28 -16.50
N HIS A 84 -11.74 -35.29 -17.27
CA HIS A 84 -12.78 -35.17 -18.29
C HIS A 84 -14.13 -34.98 -17.57
N ILE A 85 -14.37 -33.79 -17.02
CA ILE A 85 -15.68 -33.42 -16.51
C ILE A 85 -16.53 -33.13 -17.74
N THR A 86 -17.35 -34.10 -18.14
CA THR A 86 -18.44 -33.89 -19.09
C THR A 86 -19.17 -32.60 -18.71
N PRO A 87 -19.37 -31.63 -19.63
CA PRO A 87 -20.09 -30.40 -19.32
C PRO A 87 -21.55 -30.78 -19.07
N GLN A 88 -21.88 -31.04 -17.81
CA GLN A 88 -23.26 -31.17 -17.40
C GLN A 88 -23.88 -29.78 -17.62
N MET A 89 -24.75 -29.66 -18.62
CA MET A 89 -25.58 -28.47 -18.84
C MET A 89 -26.48 -28.28 -17.61
N GLN A 90 -25.93 -27.72 -16.54
CA GLN A 90 -26.73 -27.23 -15.43
C GLN A 90 -27.41 -25.95 -15.92
N LEU A 91 -28.74 -25.95 -15.96
CA LEU A 91 -29.49 -24.73 -16.23
C LEU A 91 -29.01 -23.64 -15.25
N PRO A 92 -28.77 -22.40 -15.72
CA PRO A 92 -28.36 -21.31 -14.85
C PRO A 92 -29.39 -21.13 -13.74
N ASN A 93 -28.98 -21.38 -12.50
CA ASN A 93 -29.84 -21.12 -11.34
C ASN A 93 -30.14 -19.60 -11.32
N PRO A 94 -31.42 -19.17 -11.34
CA PRO A 94 -31.77 -17.75 -11.41
C PRO A 94 -31.17 -16.94 -10.26
N ILE A 95 -30.92 -17.58 -9.11
CA ILE A 95 -30.25 -16.97 -7.95
C ILE A 95 -28.80 -16.63 -8.31
N LYS A 96 -28.04 -17.57 -8.89
CA LYS A 96 -26.65 -17.35 -9.31
C LYS A 96 -26.55 -16.23 -10.35
N LEU A 97 -27.43 -16.25 -11.37
CA LEU A 97 -27.50 -15.19 -12.37
C LEU A 97 -27.74 -13.80 -11.75
N SER A 98 -28.60 -13.72 -10.74
CA SER A 98 -28.86 -12.45 -10.05
C SER A 98 -27.65 -11.96 -9.26
N GLN A 99 -26.89 -12.87 -8.63
CA GLN A 99 -25.66 -12.56 -7.90
C GLN A 99 -24.54 -12.14 -8.85
N ASP A 100 -24.38 -12.84 -9.98
CA ASP A 100 -23.36 -12.50 -10.99
C ASP A 100 -23.64 -11.12 -11.60
N ARG A 101 -24.91 -10.79 -11.85
CA ARG A 101 -25.30 -9.43 -12.30
C ARG A 101 -24.99 -8.36 -11.25
N LEU A 102 -25.19 -8.67 -9.97
CA LEU A 102 -24.83 -7.78 -8.87
C LEU A 102 -23.30 -7.55 -8.82
N ILE A 103 -22.52 -8.62 -8.91
CA ILE A 103 -21.05 -8.56 -8.97
C ILE A 103 -20.59 -7.69 -10.14
N GLN A 104 -21.07 -7.97 -11.36
CA GLN A 104 -20.71 -7.20 -12.55
C GLN A 104 -21.07 -5.70 -12.41
N THR A 105 -22.22 -5.39 -11.80
CA THR A 105 -22.64 -4.01 -11.57
C THR A 105 -21.70 -3.30 -10.59
N CYS A 106 -21.33 -3.97 -9.49
CA CYS A 106 -20.38 -3.45 -8.51
C CYS A 106 -18.99 -3.26 -9.12
N VAL A 107 -18.49 -4.27 -9.83
CA VAL A 107 -17.19 -4.23 -10.52
C VAL A 107 -17.15 -3.11 -11.57
N LYS A 108 -18.23 -2.91 -12.33
CA LYS A 108 -18.33 -1.80 -13.29
C LYS A 108 -18.28 -0.43 -12.61
N SER A 109 -18.99 -0.27 -11.48
CA SER A 109 -18.95 0.96 -10.69
C SER A 109 -17.56 1.23 -10.12
N LEU A 110 -16.91 0.22 -9.54
CA LEU A 110 -15.53 0.30 -9.04
C LEU A 110 -14.55 0.66 -10.15
N ARG A 111 -14.67 0.03 -11.31
CA ARG A 111 -13.80 0.30 -12.46
C ARG A 111 -13.92 1.74 -12.97
N ALA A 112 -15.10 2.34 -12.90
CA ALA A 112 -15.29 3.74 -13.30
C ALA A 112 -14.56 4.75 -12.39
N ARG A 113 -14.28 4.38 -11.13
CA ARG A 113 -13.59 5.21 -10.14
C ARG A 113 -12.18 4.72 -9.81
N ILE A 114 -11.65 3.74 -10.56
CA ILE A 114 -10.40 3.06 -10.23
C ILE A 114 -9.22 4.01 -10.12
N ASP A 115 -9.11 4.98 -11.04
CA ASP A 115 -8.02 5.95 -11.02
C ASP A 115 -8.07 6.85 -9.78
N THR A 116 -9.27 7.26 -9.36
CA THR A 116 -9.44 8.03 -8.12
C THR A 116 -9.15 7.20 -6.87
N MET A 117 -9.45 5.90 -6.90
CA MET A 117 -9.11 4.99 -5.80
C MET A 117 -7.61 4.78 -5.71
N LYS A 118 -6.91 4.63 -6.84
CA LYS A 118 -5.44 4.51 -6.88
C LYS A 118 -4.76 5.71 -6.24
N SER A 119 -5.14 6.93 -6.64
CA SER A 119 -4.55 8.15 -6.06
C SER A 119 -4.84 8.29 -4.57
N LYS A 120 -6.06 7.96 -4.12
CA LYS A 120 -6.42 8.01 -2.70
C LYS A 120 -5.69 6.96 -1.86
N GLU A 121 -5.54 5.75 -2.39
CA GLU A 121 -4.81 4.68 -1.73
C GLU A 121 -3.31 5.03 -1.62
N GLU A 122 -2.72 5.61 -2.66
CA GLU A 122 -1.35 6.14 -2.61
C GLU A 122 -1.19 7.25 -1.56
N GLU A 123 -2.11 8.22 -1.52
CA GLU A 123 -2.11 9.30 -0.53
C GLU A 123 -2.21 8.77 0.90
N GLN A 124 -3.12 7.81 1.14
CA GLN A 124 -3.31 7.21 2.45
C GLN A 124 -2.09 6.41 2.91
N VAL A 125 -1.50 5.59 2.03
CA VAL A 125 -0.26 4.85 2.34
C VAL A 125 0.88 5.80 2.69
N LEU A 126 1.01 6.91 1.97
CA LEU A 126 2.04 7.92 2.25
C LEU A 126 1.79 8.68 3.57
N ALA A 127 0.53 8.95 3.91
CA ALA A 127 0.15 9.64 5.16
C ALA A 127 0.38 8.75 6.39
N THR A 128 -0.13 7.52 6.37
CA THR A 128 -0.05 6.58 7.50
C THR A 128 1.33 5.91 7.58
N LYS A 129 2.11 5.90 6.50
CA LYS A 129 3.39 5.17 6.37
C LYS A 129 3.27 3.67 6.73
N SER A 130 2.07 3.11 6.55
CA SER A 130 1.78 1.71 6.87
C SER A 130 0.98 1.05 5.74
N LEU A 131 1.17 -0.25 5.55
CA LEU A 131 0.52 -1.03 4.49
C LEU A 131 -0.78 -1.70 4.95
N ASN A 132 -1.06 -1.71 6.26
CA ASN A 132 -2.19 -2.44 6.84
C ASN A 132 -3.55 -1.84 6.41
N GLU A 133 -3.60 -0.53 6.18
CA GLU A 133 -4.85 0.18 5.86
C GLU A 133 -5.34 -0.08 4.42
N VAL A 134 -4.47 -0.56 3.53
CA VAL A 134 -4.82 -0.81 2.11
C VAL A 134 -5.95 -1.84 2.00
N GLY A 135 -5.84 -2.95 2.75
CA GLY A 135 -6.86 -4.00 2.74
C GLY A 135 -8.21 -3.52 3.28
N GLU A 136 -8.19 -2.73 4.36
CA GLU A 136 -9.40 -2.18 4.98
C GLU A 136 -10.09 -1.15 4.08
N TYR A 137 -9.30 -0.28 3.44
CA TYR A 137 -9.81 0.70 2.47
C TYR A 137 -10.53 0.01 1.31
N ARG A 138 -9.90 -1.02 0.71
CA ARG A 138 -10.50 -1.79 -0.39
C ARG A 138 -11.79 -2.50 0.05
N LEU A 139 -11.78 -3.15 1.21
CA LEU A 139 -12.98 -3.81 1.77
C LEU A 139 -14.12 -2.80 2.04
N SER A 140 -13.81 -1.62 2.57
CA SER A 140 -14.77 -0.55 2.80
C SER A 140 -15.39 -0.06 1.48
N ALA A 141 -14.56 0.13 0.45
CA ALA A 141 -15.02 0.54 -0.88
C ALA A 141 -15.95 -0.50 -1.53
N ILE A 142 -15.69 -1.79 -1.31
CA ILE A 142 -16.53 -2.91 -1.77
C ILE A 142 -17.87 -2.90 -1.04
N LYS A 143 -17.88 -2.85 0.29
CA LYS A 143 -19.12 -2.79 1.09
C LYS A 143 -19.99 -1.62 0.66
N HIS A 144 -19.39 -0.45 0.43
CA HIS A 144 -20.10 0.72 -0.07
C HIS A 144 -20.66 0.49 -1.48
N ALA A 145 -19.89 -0.11 -2.40
CA ALA A 145 -20.37 -0.43 -3.76
C ALA A 145 -21.53 -1.43 -3.74
N VAL A 146 -21.43 -2.47 -2.92
CA VAL A 146 -22.48 -3.48 -2.74
C VAL A 146 -23.73 -2.83 -2.14
N SER A 147 -23.60 -2.00 -1.10
CA SER A 147 -24.74 -1.27 -0.50
C SER A 147 -25.46 -0.40 -1.54
N LEU A 148 -24.72 0.39 -2.31
CA LEU A 148 -25.30 1.21 -3.39
C LEU A 148 -26.00 0.36 -4.45
N ALA A 149 -25.41 -0.76 -4.87
CA ALA A 149 -26.01 -1.63 -5.86
C ALA A 149 -27.27 -2.33 -5.32
N LEU A 150 -27.30 -2.65 -4.02
CA LEU A 150 -28.47 -3.20 -3.34
C LEU A 150 -29.59 -2.18 -3.15
N GLN A 151 -29.26 -0.89 -2.99
CA GLN A 151 -30.25 0.20 -2.94
C GLN A 151 -30.81 0.50 -4.33
N ALA A 152 -29.97 0.49 -5.35
CA ALA A 152 -30.38 0.77 -6.72
C ALA A 152 -31.19 -0.37 -7.37
N ARG A 153 -31.16 -1.59 -6.81
CA ARG A 153 -31.90 -2.73 -7.37
C ARG A 153 -33.39 -2.63 -7.03
N LYS A 154 -34.23 -2.65 -8.06
CA LYS A 154 -35.70 -2.68 -7.90
C LYS A 154 -36.24 -4.07 -7.56
N GLN A 155 -35.53 -5.12 -7.97
CA GLN A 155 -35.88 -6.52 -7.74
C GLN A 155 -34.60 -7.31 -7.42
N GLY A 156 -34.68 -8.22 -6.47
CA GLY A 156 -33.57 -9.10 -6.11
C GLY A 156 -34.03 -10.22 -5.18
N VAL A 157 -33.39 -11.38 -5.32
CA VAL A 157 -33.58 -12.48 -4.38
C VAL A 157 -32.93 -12.08 -3.04
N TYR A 158 -33.51 -12.56 -1.95
CA TYR A 158 -32.89 -12.46 -0.63
C TYR A 158 -31.49 -13.11 -0.67
N ILE A 159 -30.47 -12.40 -0.18
CA ILE A 159 -29.09 -12.86 -0.18
C ILE A 159 -28.74 -13.25 1.25
N LYS A 160 -28.32 -14.49 1.46
CA LYS A 160 -27.86 -14.95 2.78
C LYS A 160 -26.50 -14.33 3.12
N SER A 161 -26.19 -14.13 4.40
CA SER A 161 -24.91 -13.53 4.83
C SER A 161 -23.69 -14.29 4.30
N LYS A 162 -23.76 -15.63 4.18
CA LYS A 162 -22.69 -16.43 3.60
C LYS A 162 -22.47 -16.12 2.12
N GLU A 163 -23.56 -15.97 1.35
CA GLU A 163 -23.51 -15.61 -0.07
C GLU A 163 -23.02 -14.19 -0.26
N MET A 164 -23.39 -13.27 0.64
CA MET A 164 -22.87 -11.90 0.62
C MET A 164 -21.35 -11.87 0.77
N LYS A 165 -20.79 -12.63 1.72
CA LYS A 165 -19.32 -12.77 1.87
C LYS A 165 -18.67 -13.33 0.61
N THR A 166 -19.30 -14.30 -0.05
CA THR A 166 -18.80 -14.83 -1.34
C THR A 166 -18.82 -13.76 -2.44
N ILE A 167 -19.89 -12.96 -2.51
CA ILE A 167 -20.01 -11.84 -3.45
C ILE A 167 -18.92 -10.80 -3.19
N GLU A 168 -18.74 -10.38 -1.94
CA GLU A 168 -17.69 -9.44 -1.54
C GLU A 168 -16.30 -9.98 -1.87
N SER A 169 -16.03 -11.26 -1.57
CA SER A 169 -14.76 -11.91 -1.89
C SER A 169 -14.51 -11.98 -3.39
N LYS A 170 -15.52 -12.28 -4.22
CA LYS A 170 -15.39 -12.22 -5.68
C LYS A 170 -15.11 -10.78 -6.14
N ILE A 171 -15.84 -9.79 -5.64
CA ILE A 171 -15.58 -8.39 -6.01
C ILE A 171 -14.16 -7.97 -5.59
N LEU A 172 -13.67 -8.46 -4.46
CA LEU A 172 -12.30 -8.21 -3.99
C LEU A 172 -11.26 -8.78 -4.95
N THR A 173 -11.39 -10.03 -5.40
CA THR A 173 -10.44 -10.58 -6.38
C THR A 173 -10.42 -9.78 -7.68
N HIS A 174 -11.58 -9.31 -8.15
CA HIS A 174 -11.66 -8.40 -9.29
C HIS A 174 -10.96 -7.06 -9.02
N LEU A 175 -11.18 -6.46 -7.84
CA LEU A 175 -10.59 -5.19 -7.48
C LEU A 175 -9.07 -5.28 -7.32
N ASP A 176 -8.57 -6.30 -6.62
CA ASP A 176 -7.14 -6.52 -6.42
C ASP A 176 -6.40 -6.74 -7.73
N PHE A 177 -7.05 -7.37 -8.72
CA PHE A 177 -6.50 -7.51 -10.07
C PHE A 177 -6.41 -6.16 -10.83
N MET A 178 -7.21 -5.17 -10.46
CA MET A 178 -7.22 -3.83 -11.09
C MET A 178 -6.37 -2.80 -10.36
N MET A 179 -6.09 -3.04 -9.07
CA MET A 179 -5.34 -2.15 -8.19
C MET A 179 -3.85 -2.52 -8.13
N PRO A 180 -2.96 -1.61 -7.73
CA PRO A 180 -1.55 -1.92 -7.55
C PRO A 180 -1.33 -2.97 -6.45
N THR A 181 -0.29 -3.77 -6.58
CA THR A 181 0.04 -4.79 -5.58
C THR A 181 0.63 -4.14 -4.32
N LEU A 182 0.49 -4.79 -3.16
CA LEU A 182 1.13 -4.34 -1.92
C LEU A 182 2.64 -4.11 -2.06
N ALA A 183 3.31 -4.90 -2.92
CA ALA A 183 4.73 -4.72 -3.23
C ALA A 183 5.05 -3.35 -3.87
N TYR A 184 4.16 -2.83 -4.73
CA TYR A 184 4.30 -1.49 -5.32
C TYR A 184 4.28 -0.41 -4.23
N TYR A 185 3.37 -0.54 -3.27
CA TYR A 185 3.28 0.38 -2.14
C TYR A 185 4.46 0.26 -1.18
N ALA A 186 5.01 -0.94 -0.98
CA ALA A 186 6.23 -1.14 -0.20
C ALA A 186 7.44 -0.44 -0.86
N GLU A 187 7.62 -0.60 -2.18
CA GLU A 187 8.66 0.08 -2.95
C GLU A 187 8.47 1.61 -2.95
N LEU A 188 7.22 2.09 -3.01
CA LEU A 188 6.90 3.51 -2.92
C LEU A 188 7.31 4.11 -1.56
N LEU A 189 7.08 3.38 -0.47
CA LEU A 189 7.52 3.79 0.87
C LEU A 189 9.05 3.74 0.99
N GLU A 190 9.69 2.70 0.47
CA GLU A 190 11.15 2.57 0.46
C GLU A 190 11.85 3.67 -0.34
N SER A 191 11.35 3.99 -1.53
CA SER A 191 11.94 5.02 -2.38
C SER A 191 11.87 6.38 -1.70
N LYS A 192 10.71 6.75 -1.14
CA LYS A 192 10.52 8.00 -0.38
C LYS A 192 11.37 8.07 0.89
N THR A 193 11.53 6.97 1.63
CA THR A 193 12.40 6.92 2.82
C THR A 193 13.88 6.97 2.45
N LYS A 194 14.31 6.35 1.34
CA LYS A 194 15.67 6.47 0.80
C LYS A 194 16.01 7.90 0.39
N TYR A 195 15.07 8.65 -0.20
CA TYR A 195 15.27 10.08 -0.48
C TYR A 195 15.31 10.95 0.78
N GLN A 196 14.52 10.64 1.82
CA GLN A 196 14.64 11.34 3.12
C GLN A 196 15.98 11.08 3.82
N ASN A 197 16.54 9.88 3.70
CA ASN A 197 17.86 9.57 4.25
C ASN A 197 19.00 10.18 3.42
N ASN A 198 18.84 10.36 2.11
CA ASN A 198 19.87 10.93 1.24
C ASN A 198 20.03 12.46 1.36
N ASP A 199 19.01 13.19 1.82
CA ASP A 199 19.17 14.63 2.16
C ASP A 199 19.97 14.85 3.45
N SER A 200 20.16 13.81 4.27
CA SER A 200 21.01 13.85 5.47
C SER A 200 22.34 13.12 5.29
N GLN A 201 22.63 12.57 4.11
CA GLN A 201 23.81 11.71 3.89
C GLN A 201 24.44 11.90 2.50
N SER A 202 24.60 13.14 2.05
CA SER A 202 25.47 13.48 0.91
C SER A 202 26.77 14.19 1.30
N LYS A 203 27.34 13.85 2.46
CA LYS A 203 28.77 14.07 2.78
C LYS A 203 29.33 12.97 3.68
N ALA A 204 29.40 11.74 3.19
CA ALA A 204 30.36 10.74 3.68
C ALA A 204 30.55 9.64 2.63
N THR A 205 31.55 9.87 1.78
CA THR A 205 32.57 8.90 1.36
C THR A 205 32.10 7.52 0.89
N LYS A 206 32.19 7.36 -0.44
CA LYS A 206 32.49 6.11 -1.14
C LYS A 206 33.57 5.32 -0.38
N GLU A 207 33.30 4.09 0.02
CA GLU A 207 34.29 3.00 -0.04
C GLU A 207 33.71 1.64 0.34
N SER A 208 34.23 0.64 -0.35
CA SER A 208 34.14 -0.81 -0.09
C SER A 208 32.88 -1.57 -0.51
N LEU A 209 32.87 -1.89 -1.79
CA LEU A 209 32.38 -3.17 -2.29
C LEU A 209 33.34 -4.31 -1.85
N THR A 210 32.72 -5.46 -1.62
CA THR A 210 33.22 -6.85 -1.78
C THR A 210 33.51 -7.68 -0.52
N ASN A 211 32.93 -8.89 -0.58
CA ASN A 211 33.33 -10.16 0.01
C ASN A 211 33.06 -10.39 1.51
N ASN A 212 32.10 -11.29 1.80
CA ASN A 212 32.45 -12.65 2.20
C ASN A 212 31.25 -13.61 2.21
N VAL A 213 31.44 -14.71 1.49
CA VAL A 213 30.62 -15.94 1.46
C VAL A 213 30.82 -16.68 2.78
N ILE A 214 29.75 -16.94 3.53
CA ILE A 214 29.77 -17.77 4.74
C ILE A 214 29.62 -19.24 4.32
N LYS A 215 30.66 -20.04 4.58
CA LYS A 215 30.67 -21.50 4.44
C LYS A 215 30.33 -22.12 5.81
N LEU A 216 29.30 -22.97 5.83
CA LEU A 216 28.90 -23.80 6.98
C LEU A 216 29.81 -25.02 7.11
N GLU A 217 30.21 -25.32 8.35
CA GLU A 217 30.45 -26.63 9.00
C GLU A 217 30.93 -26.26 10.43
N GLY A 218 30.38 -26.70 11.56
CA GLY A 218 29.85 -28.01 11.91
C GLY A 218 30.84 -28.68 12.86
N THR A 219 30.65 -28.59 14.19
CA THR A 219 30.97 -29.65 15.19
C THR A 219 30.71 -29.19 16.63
N ALA A 220 30.35 -30.16 17.46
CA ALA A 220 29.73 -30.06 18.77
C ALA A 220 30.72 -29.94 19.95
N LYS A 221 30.17 -29.48 21.09
CA LYS A 221 30.64 -29.51 22.50
C LYS A 221 31.23 -30.89 22.96
N PRO A 222 31.80 -31.09 24.18
CA PRO A 222 31.80 -30.25 25.42
C PRO A 222 33.12 -30.17 26.27
N ASP A 223 33.04 -29.34 27.33
CA ASP A 223 33.81 -29.17 28.60
C ASP A 223 34.46 -30.42 29.25
N PRO A 224 35.20 -30.39 30.43
CA PRO A 224 35.36 -29.33 31.47
C PRO A 224 36.76 -29.22 32.16
N LYS A 225 36.94 -28.21 33.04
CA LYS A 225 37.33 -28.32 34.49
C LYS A 225 38.33 -27.25 35.02
N LYS A 226 38.04 -26.85 36.28
CA LYS A 226 38.89 -26.30 37.38
C LYS A 226 39.30 -24.82 37.27
N GLU A 227 39.45 -24.03 38.34
CA GLU A 227 39.09 -24.01 39.78
C GLU A 227 39.58 -22.63 40.29
N ASN A 228 38.85 -22.00 41.22
CA ASN A 228 39.31 -21.12 42.31
C ASN A 228 40.27 -19.92 42.05
N SER A 229 39.79 -18.71 42.37
CA SER A 229 40.12 -17.94 43.60
C SER A 229 40.40 -16.43 43.42
N PHE A 230 39.90 -15.68 44.42
CA PHE A 230 40.45 -14.47 45.07
C PHE A 230 40.26 -13.04 44.51
N VAL A 231 39.38 -12.30 45.20
CA VAL A 231 39.51 -10.97 45.89
C VAL A 231 40.40 -9.85 45.34
N GLY A 232 39.85 -8.62 45.35
CA GLY A 232 40.54 -7.32 45.32
C GLY A 232 40.45 -6.67 43.93
N GLU A 233 40.26 -5.37 43.71
CA GLU A 233 40.43 -4.17 44.52
C GLU A 233 39.87 -3.02 43.66
N GLN A 234 39.24 -2.00 44.26
CA GLN A 234 38.97 -0.73 43.56
C GLN A 234 40.31 -0.08 43.15
N PRO A 235 40.32 0.76 42.10
CA PRO A 235 40.39 2.19 42.42
C PRO A 235 39.51 3.07 41.53
N GLN A 236 38.91 4.08 42.16
CA GLN A 236 38.52 5.33 41.49
C GLN A 236 39.76 6.04 40.93
N PRO A 237 39.55 6.97 39.99
CA PRO A 237 40.17 8.27 40.16
C PRO A 237 39.14 9.41 40.07
N GLU A 238 39.19 10.26 41.10
CA GLU A 238 38.69 11.65 41.08
C GLU A 238 39.68 12.58 40.33
N VAL A 239 39.35 13.88 40.36
CA VAL A 239 39.99 15.12 39.88
C VAL A 239 39.82 15.49 38.39
N ASN A 240 39.40 16.69 37.99
CA ASN A 240 39.36 17.99 38.70
C ASN A 240 38.38 19.01 38.05
N MET A 241 37.94 19.98 38.86
CA MET A 241 37.08 21.14 38.54
C MET A 241 37.73 22.11 37.52
N ASN A 242 36.99 22.90 36.73
CA ASN A 242 36.31 24.15 37.11
C ASN A 242 35.78 24.99 35.91
N ASN A 243 34.70 25.74 36.19
CA ASN A 243 34.29 27.06 35.65
C ASN A 243 33.83 27.25 34.18
N ASN A 244 32.51 27.46 33.99
CA ASN A 244 31.81 28.77 34.07
C ASN A 244 30.75 29.00 32.96
N LYS A 245 29.57 29.40 33.43
CA LYS A 245 28.50 30.20 32.80
C LYS A 245 27.62 29.61 31.69
N ASN A 246 26.33 29.60 32.07
CA ASN A 246 25.13 29.78 31.29
C ASN A 246 24.49 28.58 30.58
N GLN A 247 23.36 28.20 31.18
CA GLN A 247 22.07 27.89 30.56
C GLN A 247 21.65 26.43 30.45
N GLN A 248 20.40 26.26 30.88
CA GLN A 248 19.46 25.15 30.72
C GLN A 248 19.66 23.95 31.66
N LYS A 249 18.70 23.82 32.59
CA LYS A 249 18.34 22.56 33.23
C LYS A 249 18.14 21.51 32.13
N GLY A 250 19.16 20.70 31.86
CA GLY A 250 18.98 19.48 31.09
C GLY A 250 18.05 18.58 31.89
N GLY A 251 16.81 18.41 31.42
CA GLY A 251 15.92 17.42 32.00
C GLY A 251 16.46 16.02 31.72
N SER A 252 15.96 15.01 32.44
CA SER A 252 16.33 13.59 32.24
C SER A 252 16.17 13.12 30.77
N ALA A 253 15.36 13.82 29.97
CA ALA A 253 15.25 13.61 28.53
C ALA A 253 16.48 14.08 27.73
N SER A 254 17.10 15.20 28.10
CA SER A 254 18.36 15.67 27.49
C SER A 254 19.52 14.74 27.85
N GLU A 255 19.54 14.22 29.08
CA GLU A 255 20.50 13.21 29.51
C GLU A 255 20.33 11.90 28.72
N LEU A 256 19.10 11.45 28.47
CA LEU A 256 18.80 10.29 27.62
C LEU A 256 19.35 10.44 26.19
N MET A 257 19.29 11.66 25.65
CA MET A 257 19.83 11.97 24.31
C MET A 257 21.35 12.12 24.30
N ALA A 258 21.96 12.52 25.41
CA ALA A 258 23.42 12.57 25.57
C ALA A 258 24.06 11.17 25.67
N MET A 259 23.28 10.13 26.01
CA MET A 259 23.76 8.75 26.00
C MET A 259 24.03 8.24 24.57
N SER A 260 24.98 7.30 24.44
CA SER A 260 25.24 6.61 23.17
C SER A 260 23.99 5.84 22.69
N PRO A 261 23.80 5.66 21.36
CA PRO A 261 22.64 4.96 20.83
C PRO A 261 22.45 3.56 21.41
N ASN A 262 23.53 2.81 21.59
CA ASN A 262 23.51 1.45 22.14
C ASN A 262 23.06 1.41 23.61
N ASN A 263 23.50 2.40 24.40
CA ASN A 263 23.10 2.50 25.81
C ASN A 263 21.64 2.92 25.94
N ARG A 264 21.19 3.87 25.11
CA ARG A 264 19.78 4.28 25.05
C ARG A 264 18.87 3.13 24.65
N ILE A 265 19.23 2.35 23.62
CA ILE A 265 18.46 1.17 23.20
C ILE A 265 18.44 0.12 24.31
N SER A 266 19.58 -0.15 24.98
CA SER A 266 19.65 -1.14 26.06
C SER A 266 18.79 -0.76 27.26
N LEU A 267 18.67 0.54 27.56
CA LEU A 267 17.76 1.05 28.58
C LEU A 267 16.29 0.91 28.16
N LEU A 268 15.94 1.33 26.94
CA LEU A 268 14.57 1.25 26.43
C LEU A 268 14.07 -0.19 26.25
N ARG A 269 14.98 -1.16 26.02
CA ARG A 269 14.65 -2.60 25.98
C ARG A 269 14.16 -3.17 27.31
N GLN A 270 14.35 -2.46 28.42
CA GLN A 270 13.89 -2.89 29.74
C GLN A 270 12.41 -2.56 29.97
N LEU A 271 11.80 -1.71 29.12
CA LEU A 271 10.39 -1.36 29.20
C LEU A 271 9.52 -2.54 28.75
N SER A 272 8.38 -2.73 29.43
CA SER A 272 7.33 -3.62 28.95
C SER A 272 6.65 -3.05 27.70
N LYS A 273 5.93 -3.90 26.97
CA LYS A 273 5.19 -3.47 25.77
C LYS A 273 4.19 -2.34 26.06
N VAL A 274 3.55 -2.36 27.23
CA VAL A 274 2.56 -1.34 27.61
C VAL A 274 3.25 0.00 27.90
N GLU A 275 4.36 -0.02 28.65
CA GLU A 275 5.13 1.18 28.97
C GLU A 275 5.78 1.78 27.71
N ALA A 276 6.24 0.95 26.78
CA ALA A 276 6.80 1.41 25.52
C ALA A 276 5.75 2.11 24.63
N LEU A 277 4.52 1.59 24.59
CA LEU A 277 3.42 2.23 23.86
C LEU A 277 3.01 3.56 24.52
N GLN A 278 2.90 3.58 25.85
CA GLN A 278 2.61 4.81 26.59
C GLN A 278 3.68 5.88 26.34
N LEU A 279 4.96 5.52 26.34
CA LEU A 279 6.05 6.44 26.05
C LEU A 279 5.97 7.03 24.64
N ILE A 280 5.52 6.25 23.65
CA ILE A 280 5.30 6.74 22.28
C ILE A 280 4.16 7.78 22.27
N ASP A 281 3.07 7.49 22.96
CA ASP A 281 1.92 8.40 23.05
C ASP A 281 2.31 9.72 23.75
N ASP A 282 3.06 9.64 24.85
CA ASP A 282 3.56 10.79 25.59
C ASP A 282 4.48 11.68 24.72
N ILE A 283 5.37 11.05 23.93
CA ILE A 283 6.25 11.77 22.99
C ILE A 283 5.43 12.46 21.89
N ASN A 284 4.43 11.77 21.33
CA ASN A 284 3.56 12.35 20.30
C ASN A 284 2.76 13.53 20.85
N GLN A 285 2.26 13.43 22.09
CA GLN A 285 1.55 14.51 22.75
C GLN A 285 2.47 15.72 22.99
N ALA A 286 3.70 15.51 23.45
CA ALA A 286 4.68 16.58 23.63
C ALA A 286 5.00 17.30 22.30
N LEU A 287 5.13 16.55 21.21
CA LEU A 287 5.34 17.14 19.87
C LEU A 287 4.15 17.98 19.40
N ALA A 288 2.92 17.55 19.71
CA ALA A 288 1.73 18.33 19.40
C ALA A 288 1.68 19.64 20.21
N MET A 289 1.97 19.57 21.51
CA MET A 289 2.02 20.75 22.38
C MET A 289 3.07 21.78 21.93
N ASN A 290 4.25 21.32 21.50
CA ASN A 290 5.26 22.22 20.95
C ASN A 290 4.77 22.93 19.69
N ARG A 291 4.07 22.22 18.79
CA ARG A 291 3.49 22.84 17.59
C ARG A 291 2.43 23.89 17.94
N ASP A 292 1.55 23.59 18.89
CA ASP A 292 0.53 24.53 19.31
C ASP A 292 1.14 25.78 19.96
N GLN A 293 2.22 25.60 20.73
CA GLN A 293 2.99 26.69 21.30
C GLN A 293 3.68 27.54 20.22
N ASP A 294 4.33 26.90 19.23
CA ASP A 294 4.95 27.61 18.10
C ASP A 294 3.91 28.42 17.32
N ILE A 295 2.72 27.86 17.08
CA ILE A 295 1.61 28.56 16.43
C ILE A 295 1.16 29.75 17.28
N ALA A 296 1.01 29.57 18.59
CA ALA A 296 0.62 30.63 19.50
C ALA A 296 1.65 31.78 19.53
N GLU A 297 2.96 31.46 19.49
CA GLU A 297 4.04 32.43 19.41
C GLU A 297 4.04 33.19 18.09
N VAL A 298 3.80 32.50 16.97
CA VAL A 298 3.64 33.15 15.65
C VAL A 298 2.42 34.09 15.67
N VAL A 299 1.29 33.65 16.22
CA VAL A 299 0.10 34.51 16.34
C VAL A 299 0.36 35.71 17.25
N ALA A 300 1.10 35.53 18.34
CA ALA A 300 1.50 36.63 19.23
C ALA A 300 2.42 37.63 18.50
N MET A 301 3.41 37.15 17.75
CA MET A 301 4.29 37.98 16.92
C MET A 301 3.53 38.76 15.85
N ILE A 302 2.52 38.13 15.21
CA ILE A 302 1.66 38.81 14.21
C ILE A 302 0.86 39.94 14.85
N LYS A 303 0.31 39.72 16.05
CA LYS A 303 -0.42 40.74 16.81
C LYS A 303 0.48 41.86 17.32
N GLU A 304 1.70 41.56 17.78
CA GLU A 304 2.64 42.56 18.29
C GLU A 304 3.19 43.46 17.16
N LYS A 305 3.34 42.91 15.96
CA LYS A 305 3.89 43.63 14.80
C LYS A 305 2.83 44.25 13.89
N ASP A 306 1.54 44.13 14.24
CA ASP A 306 0.39 44.69 13.53
C ASP A 306 0.40 44.39 12.01
N LEU A 307 0.79 43.16 11.65
CA LEU A 307 0.81 42.75 10.24
C LEU A 307 -0.59 42.30 9.79
N PRO A 308 -1.13 42.88 8.69
CA PRO A 308 -2.37 42.39 8.10
C PRO A 308 -2.15 40.97 7.56
N LEU A 309 -3.09 40.07 7.86
CA LEU A 309 -3.07 38.66 7.46
C LEU A 309 -2.86 38.50 5.95
N GLU A 310 -3.37 39.42 5.13
CA GLU A 310 -3.20 39.40 3.67
C GLU A 310 -1.73 39.56 3.22
N ALA A 311 -0.89 40.31 3.95
CA ALA A 311 0.52 40.51 3.61
C ALA A 311 1.38 39.29 3.94
N ILE A 312 0.98 38.50 4.96
CA ILE A 312 1.65 37.26 5.36
C ILE A 312 1.33 36.14 4.37
N ILE A 313 0.04 36.00 3.99
CA ILE A 313 -0.40 35.03 2.98
C ILE A 313 0.29 35.31 1.64
N SER A 314 0.35 36.58 1.22
CA SER A 314 1.04 36.97 -0.02
C SER A 314 2.54 36.65 -0.02
N ARG A 315 3.21 36.64 1.15
CA ARG A 315 4.64 36.25 1.25
C ARG A 315 4.84 34.74 1.35
N LEU A 316 3.91 34.00 1.94
CA LEU A 316 3.96 32.54 2.02
C LEU A 316 3.62 31.86 0.68
N GLU A 317 2.76 32.45 -0.14
CA GLU A 317 2.47 31.96 -1.50
C GLU A 317 3.55 32.35 -2.53
N ALA A 318 4.37 33.36 -2.22
CA ALA A 318 5.46 33.83 -3.08
C ALA A 318 6.82 33.16 -2.83
N ALA A 319 6.92 32.30 -1.81
CA ALA A 319 8.11 31.50 -1.47
C ALA A 319 7.91 30.04 -1.88
#